data_AF-A0A2E3M9N3-F1
#
_entry.id   AF-A0A2E3M9N3-F1
#
_cell.length_a   1.000
_cell.length_b   1.000
_cell.length_c   1.000
_cell.angle_alpha   90.00
_cell.angle_beta   90.00
_cell.angle_gamma   90.00
#
_symmetry.space_group_name_H-M   'P 1'
#
loop_
_entity.id
_entity.type
_entity.pdbx_description
1 polymer ?
#
loop_
_entity_poly.entity_id
_entity_poly.type
_entity_poly.pdbx_seq_one_letter_code
_entity_poly.pdbx_strand_id
1 'polypeptide(L)'
;MNKKHFIIALIMVLAAFSRLIPHPPNFAPITAIALFSGFYVTNKFLVYSLPIGIMILSDLFIGFSSITFFVYFAFLIVSFIGTQSKKPSFLAILISSISFFIITNFGVWILGGYPKTWTGLATCYTMAIPFFKNSLMGDFFYSGVMILSYSLSRKTILRTV
;
A
#
# COMPACT_ATOMS: atom_id res chain seq x y z
N MET A 1 -9.37 -12.83 -22.05
CA MET A 1 -8.74 -11.74 -21.26
C MET A 1 -7.34 -11.48 -21.81
N ASN A 2 -6.94 -10.22 -22.02
CA ASN A 2 -5.58 -9.91 -22.51
C ASN A 2 -4.53 -10.46 -21.54
N LYS A 3 -3.51 -11.20 -22.03
CA LYS A 3 -2.45 -11.84 -21.23
C LYS A 3 -1.82 -10.89 -20.20
N LYS A 4 -1.64 -9.61 -20.56
CA LYS A 4 -1.13 -8.58 -19.66
C LYS A 4 -2.04 -8.36 -18.44
N HIS A 5 -3.35 -8.20 -18.66
CA HIS A 5 -4.31 -7.97 -17.58
C HIS A 5 -4.41 -9.18 -16.66
N PHE A 6 -4.29 -10.41 -17.20
CA PHE A 6 -4.24 -11.63 -16.41
C PHE A 6 -3.03 -11.67 -15.48
N ILE A 7 -1.83 -11.37 -15.98
CA ILE A 7 -0.59 -11.35 -15.17
C ILE A 7 -0.69 -10.31 -14.05
N ILE A 8 -1.17 -9.10 -14.36
CA ILE A 8 -1.36 -8.04 -13.37
C ILE A 8 -2.34 -8.48 -12.28
N ALA A 9 -3.50 -9.02 -12.67
CA ALA A 9 -4.49 -9.53 -11.71
C ALA A 9 -3.91 -10.64 -10.83
N LEU A 10 -3.20 -11.60 -11.42
CA LEU A 10 -2.58 -12.70 -10.68
C LEU A 10 -1.58 -12.21 -9.63
N ILE A 11 -0.69 -11.29 -10.00
CA ILE A 11 0.31 -10.71 -9.06
C ILE A 11 -0.40 -10.00 -7.90
N MET A 12 -1.44 -9.21 -8.19
CA MET A 12 -2.17 -8.47 -7.15
C MET A 12 -2.96 -9.40 -6.23
N VAL A 13 -3.56 -10.47 -6.76
CA VAL A 13 -4.28 -11.47 -5.97
C VAL A 13 -3.32 -12.22 -5.05
N LEU A 14 -2.18 -12.69 -5.56
CA LEU A 14 -1.17 -13.36 -4.75
C LEU A 14 -0.61 -12.46 -3.65
N ALA A 15 -0.37 -11.18 -3.96
CA ALA A 15 0.01 -10.19 -2.97
C ALA A 15 -1.09 -10.00 -1.91
N ALA A 16 -2.36 -9.89 -2.29
CA ALA A 16 -3.46 -9.75 -1.33
C ALA A 16 -3.54 -10.94 -0.36
N PHE A 17 -3.33 -12.17 -0.85
CA PHE A 17 -3.30 -13.37 -0.01
C PHE A 17 -2.14 -13.40 0.99
N SER A 18 -1.00 -12.74 0.69
CA SER A 18 0.12 -12.71 1.64
C SER A 18 -0.20 -11.95 2.93
N ARG A 19 -1.26 -11.13 2.94
CA ARG A 19 -1.79 -10.47 4.15
C ARG A 19 -2.40 -11.46 5.16
N LEU A 20 -2.80 -12.65 4.71
CA LEU A 20 -3.35 -13.68 5.60
C LEU A 20 -2.26 -14.48 6.32
N ILE A 21 -1.01 -14.37 5.85
CA ILE A 21 0.14 -15.05 6.47
C ILE A 21 0.58 -14.23 7.68
N PRO A 22 0.92 -14.85 8.82
CA PRO A 22 1.48 -14.14 9.97
C PRO A 22 2.68 -13.28 9.56
N HIS A 23 2.55 -11.98 9.76
CA HIS A 23 3.56 -10.99 9.41
C HIS A 23 3.73 -9.96 10.53
N PRO A 24 4.88 -9.28 10.61
CA PRO A 24 5.06 -8.18 11.56
C PRO A 24 3.99 -7.09 11.38
N PRO A 25 3.69 -6.31 12.43
CA PRO A 25 2.79 -5.17 12.33
C PRO A 25 3.23 -4.22 11.21
N ASN A 26 2.27 -3.81 10.38
CA ASN A 26 2.43 -2.97 9.19
C ASN A 26 3.37 -3.50 8.09
N PHE A 27 3.89 -4.73 8.19
CA PHE A 27 4.58 -5.38 7.08
C PHE A 27 3.54 -6.02 6.15
N ALA A 28 2.86 -5.20 5.35
CA ALA A 28 1.70 -5.63 4.56
C ALA A 28 1.84 -5.22 3.08
N PRO A 29 1.21 -5.96 2.15
CA PRO A 29 1.36 -5.77 0.70
C PRO A 29 0.53 -4.62 0.13
N ILE A 30 -0.29 -3.92 0.93
CA ILE A 30 -1.36 -3.04 0.42
C ILE A 30 -0.78 -1.78 -0.25
N THR A 31 0.24 -1.16 0.34
CA THR A 31 0.95 -0.01 -0.28
C THR A 31 1.54 -0.41 -1.62
N ALA A 32 2.15 -1.60 -1.69
CA ALA A 32 2.73 -2.14 -2.92
C ALA A 32 1.65 -2.38 -3.99
N ILE A 33 0.49 -2.92 -3.61
CA ILE A 33 -0.66 -3.10 -4.51
C ILE A 33 -1.18 -1.76 -5.03
N ALA A 34 -1.34 -0.76 -4.15
CA ALA A 34 -1.77 0.59 -4.53
C ALA A 34 -0.80 1.23 -5.52
N LEU A 35 0.50 1.20 -5.25
CA LEU A 35 1.54 1.68 -6.18
C LEU A 35 1.58 0.91 -7.50
N PHE A 36 1.61 -0.42 -7.42
CA PHE A 36 1.70 -1.30 -8.59
C PHE A 36 0.52 -1.10 -9.54
N SER A 37 -0.70 -1.00 -8.98
CA SER A 37 -1.88 -0.69 -9.78
C SER A 37 -1.74 0.68 -10.47
N GLY A 38 -1.24 1.70 -9.77
CA GLY A 38 -0.96 3.03 -10.32
C GLY A 38 0.09 3.04 -11.44
N PHE A 39 1.05 2.11 -11.44
CA PHE A 39 2.07 2.00 -12.49
C PHE A 39 1.58 1.27 -13.74
N TYR A 40 0.72 0.26 -13.59
CA TYR A 40 0.48 -0.72 -14.65
C TYR A 40 -0.98 -0.85 -15.12
N VAL A 41 -1.94 -0.34 -14.35
CA VAL A 41 -3.38 -0.34 -14.69
C VAL A 41 -3.78 1.00 -15.28
N THR A 42 -4.43 0.97 -16.45
CA THR A 42 -4.86 2.20 -17.16
C THR A 42 -6.17 2.77 -16.64
N ASN A 43 -7.07 1.92 -16.16
CA ASN A 43 -8.36 2.36 -15.64
C ASN A 43 -8.19 2.94 -14.22
N LYS A 44 -8.32 4.27 -14.11
CA LYS A 44 -8.21 4.99 -12.83
C LYS A 44 -9.20 4.48 -11.77
N PHE A 45 -10.42 4.11 -12.15
CA PHE A 45 -11.40 3.55 -11.21
C PHE A 45 -10.85 2.28 -10.54
N LEU A 46 -10.21 1.39 -11.31
CA LEU A 46 -9.59 0.19 -10.76
C LEU A 46 -8.39 0.50 -9.86
N VAL A 47 -7.55 1.48 -10.22
CA VAL A 47 -6.37 1.87 -9.42
C VAL A 47 -6.74 2.31 -8.00
N TYR A 48 -7.85 3.05 -7.84
CA TYR A 48 -8.29 3.51 -6.52
C TYR A 48 -9.20 2.50 -5.82
N SER A 49 -10.10 1.82 -6.54
CA SER A 49 -11.03 0.87 -5.93
C SER A 49 -10.36 -0.40 -5.43
N LEU A 50 -9.26 -0.84 -6.05
CA LEU A 50 -8.62 -2.11 -5.72
C LEU A 50 -8.03 -2.14 -4.29
N PRO A 51 -7.14 -1.22 -3.86
CA PRO A 51 -6.63 -1.24 -2.50
C PRO A 51 -7.75 -1.01 -1.47
N ILE A 52 -8.75 -0.19 -1.78
CA ILE A 52 -9.91 0.04 -0.91
C ILE A 52 -10.77 -1.21 -0.77
N GLY A 53 -11.05 -1.91 -1.88
CA GLY A 53 -11.81 -3.16 -1.87
C GLY A 53 -11.10 -4.24 -1.07
N ILE A 54 -9.77 -4.37 -1.19
CA ILE A 54 -8.97 -5.30 -0.40
C ILE A 54 -9.07 -4.96 1.09
N MET A 55 -8.96 -3.67 1.45
CA MET A 55 -9.10 -3.21 2.83
C MET A 55 -10.48 -3.51 3.41
N ILE A 56 -11.56 -3.17 2.69
CA ILE A 56 -12.93 -3.44 3.14
C ILE A 56 -13.10 -4.94 3.36
N LEU A 57 -12.73 -5.77 2.38
CA LEU A 57 -12.86 -7.21 2.49
C LEU A 57 -12.05 -7.77 3.66
N SER A 58 -10.81 -7.34 3.86
CA SER A 58 -10.00 -7.80 4.99
C SER A 58 -10.55 -7.33 6.33
N ASP A 59 -11.02 -6.09 6.42
CA ASP A 59 -11.49 -5.49 7.67
C ASP A 59 -12.85 -6.07 8.08
N LEU A 60 -13.63 -6.64 7.16
CA LEU A 60 -14.81 -7.43 7.48
C LEU A 60 -14.47 -8.71 8.28
N PHE A 61 -13.27 -9.27 8.10
CA PHE A 61 -12.81 -10.43 8.86
C PHE A 61 -12.00 -10.06 10.10
N ILE A 62 -11.15 -9.02 10.01
CA ILE A 62 -10.22 -8.61 11.08
C ILE A 62 -10.89 -7.64 12.07
N GLY A 63 -11.89 -6.88 11.62
CA GLY A 63 -12.55 -5.82 12.37
C GLY A 63 -12.09 -4.42 11.95
N PHE A 64 -13.01 -3.46 11.99
CA PHE A 64 -12.72 -2.05 11.75
C PHE A 64 -12.12 -1.39 12.99
N SER A 65 -11.26 -0.39 12.76
CA SER A 65 -10.62 0.42 13.81
C SER A 65 -11.14 1.85 13.79
N SER A 66 -10.94 2.61 14.87
CA SER A 66 -11.28 4.03 14.92
C SER A 66 -10.57 4.84 13.83
N ILE A 67 -9.35 4.45 13.45
CA ILE A 67 -8.54 5.15 12.44
C ILE A 67 -8.77 4.65 11.00
N THR A 68 -9.69 3.70 10.78
CA THR A 68 -9.92 3.08 9.46
C THR A 68 -10.11 4.11 8.35
N PHE A 69 -10.83 5.20 8.63
CA PHE A 69 -11.00 6.30 7.66
C PHE A 69 -9.66 6.89 7.19
N PHE A 70 -8.73 7.16 8.11
CA PHE A 70 -7.40 7.69 7.79
C PHE A 70 -6.54 6.67 7.04
N VAL A 71 -6.67 5.39 7.37
CA VAL A 71 -5.98 4.30 6.65
C VAL A 71 -6.45 4.24 5.19
N TYR A 72 -7.76 4.35 4.95
CA TYR A 72 -8.33 4.28 3.61
C TYR A 72 -7.93 5.51 2.80
N PHE A 73 -8.01 6.69 3.41
CA PHE A 73 -7.55 7.93 2.81
C PHE A 73 -6.05 7.87 2.47
N ALA A 74 -5.21 7.33 3.36
CA ALA A 74 -3.80 7.14 3.09
C ALA A 74 -3.56 6.27 1.85
N PHE A 75 -4.29 5.17 1.68
CA PHE A 75 -4.16 4.32 0.48
C PHE A 75 -4.64 5.01 -0.80
N LEU A 76 -5.63 5.90 -0.74
CA LEU A 76 -5.98 6.74 -1.89
C LEU A 76 -4.83 7.66 -2.28
N ILE A 77 -4.13 8.24 -1.31
CA ILE A 77 -2.93 9.06 -1.56
C ILE A 77 -1.79 8.22 -2.14
N VAL A 78 -1.58 7.00 -1.66
CA VAL A 78 -0.59 6.06 -2.22
C VAL A 78 -0.93 5.72 -3.67
N SER A 79 -2.18 5.37 -3.98
CA SER A 79 -2.62 5.15 -5.36
C SER A 79 -2.40 6.38 -6.22
N PHE A 80 -2.68 7.58 -5.70
CA PHE A 80 -2.42 8.83 -6.41
C PHE A 80 -0.92 9.00 -6.73
N ILE A 81 -0.03 8.80 -5.75
CA ILE A 81 1.44 8.83 -5.95
C ILE A 81 1.85 7.83 -7.04
N GLY A 82 1.27 6.63 -7.03
CA GLY A 82 1.49 5.62 -8.06
C GLY A 82 1.13 6.13 -9.46
N THR A 83 -0.05 6.72 -9.62
CA THR A 83 -0.49 7.27 -10.92
C THR A 83 0.38 8.44 -11.41
N GLN A 84 0.90 9.28 -10.51
CA GLN A 84 1.75 10.41 -10.88
C GLN A 84 3.18 9.98 -11.24
N SER A 85 3.68 8.92 -10.62
CA SER A 85 5.08 8.49 -10.79
C SER A 85 5.37 7.88 -12.17
N LYS A 86 4.34 7.47 -12.93
CA LYS A 86 4.37 6.86 -14.29
C LYS A 86 5.19 5.56 -14.45
N LYS A 87 6.20 5.35 -13.61
CA LYS A 87 7.08 4.19 -13.57
C LYS A 87 7.44 3.87 -12.12
N PRO A 88 7.77 2.62 -11.80
CA PRO A 88 8.27 2.28 -10.49
C PRO A 88 9.60 2.99 -10.21
N SER A 89 9.73 3.56 -9.03
CA SER A 89 10.96 4.20 -8.57
C SER A 89 11.09 4.08 -7.06
N PHE A 90 12.34 4.12 -6.58
CA PHE A 90 12.64 4.15 -5.15
C PHE A 90 11.92 5.30 -4.44
N LEU A 91 11.92 6.48 -5.06
CA LEU A 91 11.31 7.69 -4.51
C LEU A 91 9.79 7.56 -4.38
N ALA A 92 9.10 6.92 -5.33
CA ALA A 92 7.66 6.69 -5.25
C ALA A 92 7.28 5.79 -4.08
N ILE A 93 8.06 4.73 -3.83
CA ILE A 93 7.86 3.83 -2.68
C ILE A 93 8.10 4.61 -1.39
N LEU A 94 9.22 5.31 -1.28
CA LEU A 94 9.58 6.08 -0.08
C LEU A 94 8.53 7.15 0.26
N ILE A 95 8.09 7.94 -0.73
CA ILE A 95 7.05 8.97 -0.52
C ILE A 95 5.74 8.32 -0.09
N SER A 96 5.37 7.18 -0.67
CA SER A 96 4.14 6.46 -0.29
C SER A 96 4.19 5.98 1.16
N SER A 97 5.30 5.40 1.59
CA SER A 97 5.49 4.97 2.98
C SER A 97 5.41 6.15 3.94
N ILE A 98 6.07 7.27 3.61
CA ILE A 98 6.06 8.50 4.42
C ILE A 98 4.65 9.10 4.48
N SER A 99 3.95 9.20 3.35
CA SER A 99 2.57 9.70 3.31
C SER A 99 1.63 8.85 4.14
N PHE A 100 1.74 7.52 4.03
CA PHE A 100 0.93 6.60 4.84
C PHE A 100 1.20 6.78 6.34
N PHE A 101 2.48 6.84 6.72
CA PHE A 101 2.90 7.08 8.10
C PHE A 101 2.35 8.39 8.67
N ILE A 102 2.47 9.49 7.93
CA ILE A 102 1.97 10.80 8.37
C ILE A 102 0.45 10.77 8.54
N ILE A 103 -0.29 10.33 7.51
CA ILE A 103 -1.74 10.39 7.52
C ILE A 103 -2.35 9.52 8.63
N THR A 104 -1.86 8.29 8.77
CA THR A 104 -2.44 7.33 9.75
C THR A 104 -2.14 7.72 11.18
N ASN A 105 -0.92 8.18 11.50
CA ASN A 105 -0.57 8.61 12.86
C ASN A 105 -1.18 9.96 13.22
N PHE A 106 -1.38 10.85 12.23
CA PHE A 106 -2.22 12.02 12.45
C PHE A 106 -3.66 11.61 12.81
N GLY A 107 -4.19 10.58 12.17
CA GLY A 107 -5.48 9.96 12.52
C GLY A 107 -5.55 9.48 13.97
N VAL A 108 -4.52 8.73 14.43
CA VAL A 108 -4.41 8.29 15.83
C VAL A 108 -4.43 9.47 16.79
N TRP A 109 -3.62 10.50 16.51
CA TRP A 109 -3.56 11.68 17.35
C TRP A 109 -4.88 12.44 17.36
N ILE A 110 -5.48 12.74 16.20
CA ILE A 110 -6.71 13.55 16.08
C ILE A 110 -7.96 12.83 16.62
N LEU A 111 -7.97 11.49 16.65
CA LEU A 111 -9.05 10.71 17.23
C LEU A 111 -8.87 10.42 18.74
N GLY A 112 -7.84 11.00 19.37
CA GLY A 112 -7.71 11.03 20.82
C GLY A 112 -6.78 9.96 21.41
N GLY A 113 -5.94 9.31 20.59
CA GLY A 113 -4.94 8.35 21.10
C GLY A 113 -3.86 8.97 21.98
N TYR A 114 -3.67 10.31 21.91
CA TYR A 114 -2.70 11.07 22.68
C TYR A 114 -3.25 12.47 23.01
N PRO A 115 -2.68 13.18 24.01
CA PRO A 115 -3.08 14.54 24.35
C PRO A 115 -3.01 15.51 23.15
N LYS A 116 -3.96 16.46 23.09
CA LYS A 116 -4.07 17.47 22.03
C LYS A 116 -3.09 18.63 22.21
N THR A 117 -1.82 18.28 22.39
CA THR A 117 -0.71 19.19 22.57
C THR A 117 0.39 18.87 21.56
N TRP A 118 1.29 19.81 21.32
CA TRP A 118 2.48 19.57 20.48
C TRP A 118 3.34 18.43 21.01
N THR A 119 3.44 18.30 22.34
CA THR A 119 4.14 17.19 22.99
C THR A 119 3.45 15.86 22.73
N GLY A 120 2.11 15.79 22.85
CA GLY A 120 1.34 14.58 22.54
C GLY A 120 1.44 14.17 21.06
N LEU A 121 1.46 15.15 20.15
CA LEU A 121 1.71 14.90 18.73
C LEU A 121 3.11 14.30 18.50
N ALA A 122 4.15 14.91 19.08
CA ALA A 122 5.51 14.41 18.97
C ALA A 122 5.62 12.97 19.51
N THR A 123 5.07 12.71 20.70
CA THR A 123 5.04 11.36 21.28
C THR A 123 4.32 10.35 20.40
N CYS A 124 3.17 10.71 19.82
CA CYS A 124 2.43 9.85 18.89
C CYS A 124 3.31 9.39 17.73
N TYR A 125 4.03 10.33 17.10
CA TYR A 125 4.91 10.01 15.98
C TYR A 125 6.17 9.25 16.40
N THR A 126 6.77 9.59 17.56
CA THR A 126 7.94 8.87 18.07
C THR A 126 7.61 7.39 18.35
N MET A 127 6.46 7.12 18.98
CA MET A 127 6.02 5.75 19.27
C MET A 127 5.66 4.97 18.00
N ALA A 128 5.36 5.67 16.90
CA ALA A 128 5.05 5.05 15.63
C ALA A 128 6.30 4.66 14.80
N ILE A 129 7.51 5.10 15.16
CA ILE A 129 8.75 4.84 14.40
C ILE A 129 9.05 3.33 14.20
N PRO A 130 8.91 2.45 15.22
CA PRO A 130 9.14 1.01 15.02
C PRO A 130 8.20 0.41 13.98
N PHE A 131 6.94 0.86 13.95
CA PHE A 131 5.96 0.44 12.97
C PHE A 131 6.29 0.97 11.58
N PHE A 132 6.78 2.21 11.48
CA PHE A 132 7.23 2.78 10.22
C PHE A 132 8.41 2.02 9.62
N LYS A 133 9.34 1.55 10.45
CA LYS A 133 10.44 0.69 9.99
C LYS A 133 9.90 -0.57 9.32
N ASN A 134 8.93 -1.24 9.94
CA ASN A 134 8.29 -2.43 9.35
C ASN A 134 7.54 -2.10 8.06
N SER A 135 6.78 -1.00 8.04
CA SER A 135 6.09 -0.51 6.84
C SER A 135 7.06 -0.29 5.70
N LEU A 136 8.14 0.45 5.94
CA LEU A 136 9.12 0.79 4.91
C LEU A 136 9.78 -0.46 4.34
N MET A 137 10.19 -1.40 5.21
CA MET A 137 10.76 -2.67 4.78
C MET A 137 9.76 -3.51 3.97
N GLY A 138 8.50 -3.57 4.40
CA GLY A 138 7.43 -4.27 3.70
C GLY A 138 7.12 -3.65 2.34
N ASP A 139 7.01 -2.33 2.28
CA ASP A 139 6.71 -1.58 1.06
C ASP A 139 7.79 -1.82 0.00
N PHE A 140 9.07 -1.78 0.38
CA PHE A 140 10.17 -2.09 -0.53
C PHE A 140 10.18 -3.56 -0.95
N PHE A 141 9.99 -4.48 0.00
CA PHE A 141 9.97 -5.92 -0.28
C PHE A 141 8.87 -6.29 -1.27
N TYR A 142 7.61 -5.97 -0.94
CA TYR A 142 6.46 -6.32 -1.76
C TYR A 142 6.47 -5.58 -3.10
N SER A 143 6.79 -4.28 -3.12
CA SER A 143 6.89 -3.54 -4.39
C SER A 143 7.98 -4.15 -5.27
N GLY A 144 9.16 -4.46 -4.70
CA GLY A 144 10.26 -5.10 -5.41
C GLY A 144 9.84 -6.42 -6.04
N VAL A 145 9.23 -7.32 -5.24
CA VAL A 145 8.72 -8.61 -5.73
C VAL A 145 7.72 -8.42 -6.86
N MET A 146 6.69 -7.59 -6.67
CA MET A 146 5.65 -7.39 -7.68
C MET A 146 6.20 -6.79 -8.99
N ILE A 147 7.06 -5.78 -8.90
CA ILE A 147 7.69 -5.13 -10.07
C ILE A 147 8.59 -6.12 -10.82
N LEU A 148 9.41 -6.90 -10.09
CA LEU A 148 10.29 -7.91 -10.68
C LEU A 148 9.49 -9.03 -11.35
N SER A 149 8.48 -9.58 -10.68
CA SER A 149 7.59 -10.59 -11.24
C SER A 149 6.96 -10.10 -12.54
N TYR A 150 6.43 -8.87 -12.56
CA TYR A 150 5.83 -8.29 -13.77
C TYR A 150 6.87 -8.07 -14.89
N SER A 151 8.06 -7.58 -14.55
CA SER A 151 9.14 -7.35 -15.52
C SER A 151 9.61 -8.65 -16.19
N LEU A 152 9.77 -9.72 -15.40
CA LEU A 152 10.15 -11.05 -15.90
C LEU A 152 9.04 -11.64 -16.78
N SER A 153 7.79 -11.65 -16.32
CA SER A 153 6.66 -12.14 -17.13
C SER A 153 6.51 -11.35 -18.42
N ARG A 154 6.75 -10.04 -18.42
CA ARG A 154 6.72 -9.23 -19.64
C ARG A 154 7.82 -9.61 -20.61
N LYS A 155 9.05 -9.88 -20.15
CA LYS A 155 10.16 -10.28 -21.01
C LYS A 155 9.95 -11.67 -21.63
N THR A 156 9.38 -12.61 -20.88
CA THR A 156 9.28 -14.02 -21.30
C THR A 156 7.97 -14.36 -22.01
N ILE A 157 6.86 -13.68 -21.69
CA ILE A 157 5.51 -14.05 -22.16
C ILE A 157 4.93 -13.01 -23.13
N LEU A 158 5.29 -11.73 -22.96
CA LEU A 158 4.71 -10.63 -23.74
C LEU A 158 5.61 -10.10 -24.87
N ARG A 159 6.85 -10.59 -25.01
CA ARG A 159 7.75 -10.30 -26.15
C ARG A 159 7.84 -11.43 -27.19
N THR A 160 7.30 -12.59 -26.87
CA THR A 160 7.39 -13.82 -27.68
C THR A 160 6.22 -13.96 -28.65
N VAL A 161 5.48 -12.88 -28.88
CA VAL A 161 4.40 -12.70 -29.86
C VAL A 161 4.62 -11.34 -30.51
#